data_AF-A0A2A9FBT6-F1
#
_entry.id   AF-A0A2A9FBT6-F1
#
_cell.length_a   1.000
_cell.length_b   1.000
_cell.length_c   1.000
_cell.angle_alpha   90.00
_cell.angle_beta   90.00
_cell.angle_gamma   90.00
#
_symmetry.space_group_name_H-M   'P 1'
#
loop_
_entity.id
_entity.type
_entity.pdbx_description
1 polymer ?
#
loop_
_entity_poly.entity_id
_entity_poly.type
_entity_poly.pdbx_seq_one_letter_code
_entity_poly.pdbx_strand_id
1 'polypeptide(L)'
;MSRQDRRDALTNAERAAVEAQRAAASEAREAALLERNRIARELHDVLGHSLTGIAMQLDLADALATRGRSEEANSVVLRTRSIAVDSVTQMRAAVLALRDDSQSLSEALKTLADNEAVPFTCTGEARPATPDVTHALLRATQEALANAAKHAPGATRRIDLGYTADAVHLVVTNSAAATGHTPADRGWTGLGLTAMRERIAVLGGTVRACPTDSGGWAVEARIPG
;
A
#
# COMPACT_ATOMS: atom_id res chain seq x y z
N MET A 1 -19.28 -53.77 -23.89
CA MET A 1 -18.88 -52.36 -24.04
C MET A 1 -17.60 -52.30 -24.83
N SER A 2 -17.61 -51.64 -25.98
CA SER A 2 -16.44 -51.51 -26.85
C SER A 2 -15.41 -50.58 -26.22
N ARG A 3 -14.11 -50.76 -26.56
CA ARG A 3 -13.05 -49.80 -26.20
C ARG A 3 -13.35 -48.39 -26.73
N GLN A 4 -14.11 -48.30 -27.82
CA GLN A 4 -14.58 -47.05 -28.41
C GLN A 4 -15.58 -46.33 -27.49
N ASP A 5 -16.63 -47.01 -27.03
CA ASP A 5 -17.65 -46.45 -26.13
C ASP A 5 -17.05 -45.88 -24.84
N ARG A 6 -16.01 -46.55 -24.30
CA ARG A 6 -15.33 -46.09 -23.09
C ARG A 6 -14.47 -44.85 -23.33
N ARG A 7 -13.87 -44.73 -24.52
CA ARG A 7 -13.07 -43.57 -24.92
C ARG A 7 -13.95 -42.35 -25.19
N ASP A 8 -15.10 -42.56 -25.81
CA ASP A 8 -16.08 -41.50 -26.09
C ASP A 8 -16.73 -41.00 -24.80
N ALA A 9 -17.05 -41.91 -23.86
CA ALA A 9 -17.54 -41.54 -22.53
C ALA A 9 -16.53 -40.72 -21.71
N LEU A 10 -15.25 -41.07 -21.74
CA LEU A 10 -14.18 -40.31 -21.07
C LEU A 10 -14.02 -38.91 -21.68
N THR A 11 -14.02 -38.81 -23.01
CA THR A 11 -13.87 -37.52 -23.72
C THR A 11 -15.05 -36.59 -23.44
N ASN A 12 -16.27 -37.13 -23.37
CA ASN A 12 -17.45 -36.35 -23.00
C ASN A 12 -17.43 -35.89 -21.55
N ALA A 13 -16.97 -36.74 -20.62
CA ALA A 13 -16.81 -36.39 -19.21
C ALA A 13 -15.75 -35.30 -19.01
N GLU A 14 -14.62 -35.35 -19.73
CA GLU A 14 -13.58 -34.32 -19.69
C GLU A 14 -14.09 -32.97 -20.21
N ARG A 15 -14.86 -32.96 -21.30
CA ARG A 15 -15.48 -31.73 -21.84
C ARG A 15 -16.47 -31.13 -20.85
N ALA A 16 -17.35 -31.94 -20.28
CA ALA A 16 -18.31 -31.49 -19.28
C ALA A 16 -17.62 -30.92 -18.03
N ALA A 17 -16.50 -31.51 -17.58
CA ALA A 17 -15.73 -31.01 -16.45
C ALA A 17 -15.09 -29.64 -16.75
N VAL A 18 -14.53 -29.45 -17.94
CA VAL A 18 -13.95 -28.16 -18.37
C VAL A 18 -15.02 -27.08 -18.50
N GLU A 19 -16.20 -27.43 -19.04
CA GLU A 19 -17.33 -26.51 -19.15
C GLU A 19 -17.87 -26.10 -17.77
N ALA A 20 -18.03 -27.06 -16.85
CA ALA A 20 -18.44 -26.79 -15.47
C ALA A 20 -17.42 -25.91 -14.73
N GLN A 21 -16.12 -26.15 -14.91
CA GLN A 21 -15.06 -25.32 -14.30
C GLN A 21 -15.09 -23.88 -14.84
N ARG A 22 -15.35 -23.71 -16.14
CA ARG A 22 -15.49 -22.37 -16.75
C ARG A 22 -16.74 -21.65 -16.26
N ALA A 23 -17.85 -22.35 -16.16
CA ALA A 23 -19.10 -21.80 -15.61
C ALA A 23 -18.91 -21.34 -14.16
N ALA A 24 -18.34 -22.20 -13.31
CA ALA A 24 -18.05 -21.88 -11.91
C ALA A 24 -17.09 -20.68 -11.77
N ALA A 25 -16.05 -20.61 -12.63
CA ALA A 25 -15.14 -19.47 -12.64
C ALA A 25 -15.83 -18.16 -13.09
N SER A 26 -16.79 -18.24 -14.01
CA SER A 26 -17.59 -17.09 -14.45
C SER A 26 -18.53 -16.61 -13.35
N GLU A 27 -19.25 -17.52 -12.71
CA GLU A 27 -20.16 -17.22 -11.60
C GLU A 27 -19.40 -16.61 -10.41
N ALA A 28 -18.23 -17.15 -10.07
CA ALA A 28 -17.39 -16.61 -9.01
C ALA A 28 -16.94 -15.17 -9.30
N ARG A 29 -16.57 -14.87 -10.55
CA ARG A 29 -16.21 -13.51 -10.96
C ARG A 29 -17.38 -12.55 -10.90
N GLU A 30 -18.56 -12.99 -11.33
CA GLU A 30 -19.77 -12.18 -11.28
C GLU A 30 -20.20 -11.87 -9.84
N ALA A 31 -20.17 -12.88 -8.96
CA ALA A 31 -20.42 -12.72 -7.53
C ALA A 31 -19.44 -11.74 -6.88
N ALA A 32 -18.14 -11.83 -7.22
CA ALA A 32 -17.12 -10.91 -6.73
C ALA A 32 -17.37 -9.46 -7.20
N LEU A 33 -17.77 -9.25 -8.46
CA LEU A 33 -18.10 -7.92 -8.98
C LEU A 33 -19.33 -7.31 -8.30
N LEU A 34 -20.35 -8.13 -8.03
CA LEU A 34 -21.56 -7.68 -7.32
C LEU A 34 -21.23 -7.26 -5.88
N GLU A 35 -20.44 -8.06 -5.18
CA GLU A 35 -20.02 -7.74 -3.81
C GLU A 35 -19.15 -6.49 -3.75
N ARG A 36 -18.23 -6.33 -4.71
CA ARG A 36 -17.42 -5.11 -4.86
C ARG A 36 -18.29 -3.87 -5.04
N ASN A 37 -19.30 -3.95 -5.90
CA ASN A 37 -20.24 -2.84 -6.11
C ASN A 37 -21.09 -2.55 -4.87
N ARG A 38 -21.43 -3.56 -4.06
CA ARG A 38 -22.12 -3.40 -2.78
C ARG A 38 -21.26 -2.64 -1.78
N ILE A 39 -20.02 -3.06 -1.58
CA ILE A 39 -19.07 -2.42 -0.64
C ILE A 39 -18.74 -0.98 -1.09
N ALA A 40 -18.59 -0.73 -2.39
CA ALA A 40 -18.36 0.62 -2.91
C ALA A 40 -19.52 1.60 -2.59
N ARG A 41 -20.77 1.12 -2.66
CA ARG A 41 -21.95 1.91 -2.26
C ARG A 41 -21.98 2.14 -0.75
N GLU A 42 -21.74 1.11 0.05
CA GLU A 42 -21.68 1.21 1.51
C GLU A 42 -20.61 2.21 1.96
N LEU A 43 -19.45 2.22 1.30
CA LEU A 43 -18.41 3.23 1.49
C LEU A 43 -18.89 4.65 1.18
N HIS A 44 -19.54 4.84 0.03
CA HIS A 44 -20.04 6.15 -0.37
C HIS A 44 -21.05 6.69 0.66
N ASP A 45 -21.91 5.82 1.18
CA ASP A 45 -22.93 6.18 2.18
C ASP A 45 -22.30 6.56 3.53
N VAL A 46 -21.34 5.77 4.02
CA VAL A 46 -20.61 6.08 5.27
C VAL A 46 -19.84 7.39 5.16
N LEU A 47 -19.20 7.65 4.02
CA LEU A 47 -18.46 8.88 3.78
C LEU A 47 -19.36 10.09 3.66
N GLY A 48 -20.44 9.98 2.89
CA GLY A 48 -21.43 11.06 2.75
C GLY A 48 -21.99 11.45 4.11
N HIS A 49 -22.40 10.46 4.91
CA HIS A 49 -22.96 10.71 6.24
C HIS A 49 -21.95 11.35 7.19
N SER A 50 -20.70 10.85 7.21
CA SER A 50 -19.66 11.35 8.10
C SER A 50 -19.23 12.78 7.76
N LEU A 51 -19.10 13.10 6.47
CA LEU A 51 -18.74 14.44 6.01
C LEU A 51 -19.85 15.46 6.30
N THR A 52 -21.11 15.09 6.08
CA THR A 52 -22.25 15.94 6.47
C THR A 52 -22.27 16.19 7.97
N GLY A 53 -22.06 15.14 8.79
CA GLY A 53 -21.98 15.27 10.24
C GLY A 53 -20.82 16.17 10.70
N ILE A 54 -19.65 16.03 10.09
CA ILE A 54 -18.48 16.89 10.36
C ILE A 54 -18.79 18.35 10.02
N ALA A 55 -19.36 18.63 8.85
CA ALA A 55 -19.72 19.99 8.45
C ALA A 55 -20.70 20.64 9.44
N MET A 56 -21.76 19.93 9.82
CA MET A 56 -22.73 20.41 10.81
C MET A 56 -22.11 20.67 12.20
N GLN A 57 -21.18 19.82 12.65
CA GLN A 57 -20.49 20.04 13.93
C GLN A 57 -19.53 21.22 13.85
N LEU A 58 -18.90 21.47 12.70
CA LEU A 58 -18.05 22.65 12.52
C LEU A 58 -18.87 23.95 12.51
N ASP A 59 -20.04 23.97 11.85
CA ASP A 59 -20.97 25.10 11.89
C ASP A 59 -21.44 25.39 13.33
N LEU A 60 -21.72 24.34 14.11
CA LEU A 60 -22.08 24.47 15.51
C LEU A 60 -20.93 25.01 16.35
N ALA A 61 -19.70 24.54 16.13
CA ALA A 61 -18.52 25.04 16.83
C ALA A 61 -18.29 26.53 16.55
N ASP A 62 -18.45 26.97 15.30
CA ASP A 62 -18.31 28.37 14.89
C ASP A 62 -19.38 29.26 15.51
N ALA A 63 -20.64 28.81 15.51
CA ALA A 63 -21.74 29.52 16.15
C ALA A 63 -21.55 29.66 17.68
N LEU A 64 -21.01 28.64 18.35
CA LEU A 64 -20.70 28.67 19.78
C LEU A 64 -19.53 29.61 20.08
N ALA A 65 -18.47 29.57 19.26
CA ALA A 65 -17.32 30.46 19.39
C ALA A 65 -17.71 31.93 19.22
N THR A 66 -18.53 32.24 18.22
CA THR A 66 -19.05 33.60 17.97
C THR A 66 -19.89 34.14 19.13
N ARG A 67 -20.52 33.25 19.91
CA ARG A 67 -21.30 33.60 21.12
C ARG A 67 -20.46 33.63 22.41
N GLY A 68 -19.14 33.51 22.32
CA GLY A 68 -18.24 33.50 23.47
C GLY A 68 -18.25 32.21 24.30
N ARG A 69 -18.85 31.12 23.79
CA ARG A 69 -18.95 29.82 24.47
C ARG A 69 -17.78 28.92 24.09
N SER A 70 -16.56 29.39 24.32
CA SER A 70 -15.34 28.76 23.82
C SER A 70 -15.10 27.33 24.33
N GLU A 71 -15.44 27.03 25.58
CA GLU A 71 -15.31 25.66 26.13
C GLU A 71 -16.22 24.66 25.41
N GLU A 72 -17.46 25.07 25.13
CA GLU A 72 -18.42 24.23 24.41
C GLU A 72 -18.03 24.06 22.95
N ALA A 73 -17.57 25.14 22.29
CA ALA A 73 -17.03 25.08 20.94
C ALA A 73 -15.83 24.11 20.86
N ASN A 74 -14.91 24.16 21.83
CA ASN A 74 -13.78 23.24 21.89
C ASN A 74 -14.23 21.79 22.10
N SER A 75 -15.25 21.56 22.93
CA SER A 75 -15.84 20.22 23.10
C SER A 75 -16.42 19.66 21.79
N VAL A 76 -17.04 20.52 20.97
CA VAL A 76 -17.58 20.15 19.66
C VAL A 76 -16.44 19.80 18.71
N VAL A 77 -15.38 20.63 18.64
CA VAL A 77 -14.19 20.36 17.82
C VAL A 77 -13.54 19.02 18.15
N LEU A 78 -13.39 18.69 19.44
CA LEU A 78 -12.83 17.41 19.87
C LEU A 78 -13.70 16.21 19.43
N ARG A 79 -15.03 16.33 19.52
CA ARG A 79 -15.96 15.31 19.03
C ARG A 79 -15.88 15.16 17.51
N THR A 80 -15.86 16.27 16.78
CA THR A 80 -15.67 16.28 15.31
C THR A 80 -14.39 15.59 14.90
N ARG A 81 -13.30 15.81 15.65
CA ARG A 81 -12.02 15.14 15.42
C ARG A 81 -12.12 13.62 15.60
N SER A 82 -12.82 13.16 16.63
CA SER A 82 -13.05 11.72 16.83
C SER A 82 -13.79 11.11 15.64
N ILE A 83 -14.91 11.73 15.24
CA ILE A 83 -15.72 11.28 14.10
C ILE A 83 -14.85 11.20 12.82
N ALA A 84 -14.02 12.21 12.56
CA ALA A 84 -13.13 12.22 11.41
C ALA A 84 -12.10 11.07 11.43
N VAL A 85 -11.49 10.80 12.59
CA VAL A 85 -10.52 9.70 12.76
C VAL A 85 -11.18 8.34 12.57
N ASP A 86 -12.36 8.15 13.16
CA ASP A 86 -13.12 6.91 13.05
C ASP A 86 -13.55 6.65 11.60
N SER A 87 -14.00 7.70 10.90
CA SER A 87 -14.39 7.64 9.48
C SER A 87 -13.22 7.26 8.57
N VAL A 88 -12.02 7.81 8.81
CA VAL A 88 -10.81 7.44 8.06
C VAL A 88 -10.42 5.99 8.32
N THR A 89 -10.61 5.51 9.55
CA THR A 89 -10.30 4.13 9.93
C THR A 89 -11.25 3.14 9.25
N GLN A 90 -12.57 3.44 9.26
CA GLN A 90 -13.57 2.64 8.56
C GLN A 90 -13.36 2.65 7.04
N MET A 91 -13.04 3.81 6.46
CA MET A 91 -12.70 3.93 5.03
C MET A 91 -11.50 3.04 4.68
N ARG A 92 -10.43 3.06 5.47
CA ARG A 92 -9.25 2.22 5.23
C ARG A 92 -9.58 0.74 5.31
N ALA A 93 -10.37 0.31 6.31
CA ALA A 93 -10.78 -1.08 6.46
C ALA A 93 -11.60 -1.56 5.25
N ALA A 94 -12.55 -0.75 4.77
CA ALA A 94 -13.37 -1.11 3.63
C ALA A 94 -12.62 -0.98 2.28
N VAL A 95 -11.65 -0.08 2.13
CA VAL A 95 -10.72 -0.06 0.98
C VAL A 95 -9.82 -1.30 0.99
N LEU A 96 -9.39 -1.77 2.16
CA LEU A 96 -8.67 -3.03 2.29
C LEU A 96 -9.56 -4.22 1.92
N ALA A 97 -10.85 -4.20 2.28
CA ALA A 97 -11.82 -5.23 1.86
C ALA A 97 -12.16 -5.18 0.36
N LEU A 98 -12.05 -4.02 -0.29
CA LEU A 98 -12.20 -3.83 -1.73
C LEU A 98 -10.93 -4.11 -2.53
N ARG A 99 -9.78 -4.15 -1.86
CA ARG A 99 -8.53 -4.62 -2.45
C ARG A 99 -8.64 -6.13 -2.58
N ASP A 100 -9.14 -6.51 -3.75
CA ASP A 100 -8.85 -7.76 -4.42
C ASP A 100 -7.37 -8.13 -4.19
N ASP A 101 -7.07 -9.42 -4.02
CA ASP A 101 -5.71 -9.97 -3.91
C ASP A 101 -4.86 -9.75 -5.19
N SER A 102 -5.09 -8.68 -5.97
CA SER A 102 -4.67 -8.54 -7.37
C SER A 102 -3.69 -7.41 -7.68
N GLN A 103 -3.33 -6.53 -6.73
CA GLN A 103 -2.15 -5.69 -6.94
C GLN A 103 -0.95 -6.30 -6.22
N SER A 104 -0.10 -6.97 -7.00
CA SER A 104 1.18 -7.45 -6.52
C SER A 104 2.01 -6.27 -5.98
N LEU A 105 2.85 -6.54 -4.98
CA LEU A 105 3.81 -5.56 -4.45
C LEU A 105 4.62 -4.88 -5.59
N SER A 106 5.01 -5.66 -6.61
CA SER A 106 5.70 -5.16 -7.80
C SER A 106 4.89 -4.13 -8.57
N GLU A 107 3.59 -4.33 -8.75
CA GLU A 107 2.73 -3.36 -9.44
C GLU A 107 2.54 -2.10 -8.62
N ALA A 108 2.35 -2.23 -7.30
CA ALA A 108 2.20 -1.08 -6.43
C ALA A 108 3.47 -0.21 -6.40
N LEU A 109 4.65 -0.84 -6.35
CA LEU A 109 5.94 -0.14 -6.43
C LEU A 109 6.19 0.46 -7.82
N LYS A 110 5.79 -0.23 -8.89
CA LYS A 110 5.88 0.31 -10.25
C LYS A 110 5.03 1.59 -10.40
N THR A 111 3.78 1.57 -9.94
CA THR A 111 2.92 2.76 -9.96
C THR A 111 3.52 3.91 -9.15
N LEU A 112 4.10 3.64 -7.98
CA LEU A 112 4.80 4.66 -7.19
C LEU A 112 6.00 5.24 -7.96
N ALA A 113 6.80 4.37 -8.58
CA ALA A 113 7.96 4.77 -9.37
C ALA A 113 7.60 5.65 -10.57
N ASP A 114 6.52 5.29 -11.30
CA ASP A 114 6.00 6.06 -12.42
C ASP A 114 5.56 7.47 -11.97
N ASN A 115 4.85 7.57 -10.83
CA ASN A 115 4.41 8.85 -10.26
C ASN A 115 5.57 9.75 -9.81
N GLU A 116 6.65 9.15 -9.29
CA GLU A 116 7.85 9.85 -8.85
C GLU A 116 8.86 10.10 -9.99
N ALA A 117 8.57 9.60 -11.19
CA ALA A 117 9.46 9.57 -12.35
C ALA A 117 10.84 8.95 -12.02
N VAL A 118 10.84 7.83 -11.30
CA VAL A 118 12.03 7.11 -10.85
C VAL A 118 12.14 5.76 -11.55
N PRO A 119 13.32 5.36 -12.06
CA PRO A 119 13.54 4.02 -12.59
C PRO A 119 13.18 2.92 -11.58
N PHE A 120 12.41 1.93 -12.05
CA PHE A 120 12.03 0.74 -11.31
C PHE A 120 12.54 -0.52 -12.01
N THR A 121 13.16 -1.42 -11.24
CA THR A 121 13.54 -2.76 -11.72
C THR A 121 13.00 -3.82 -10.76
N CYS A 122 12.42 -4.88 -11.32
CA CYS A 122 11.94 -6.03 -10.56
C CYS A 122 12.67 -7.28 -11.06
N THR A 123 13.21 -8.07 -10.15
CA THR A 123 13.97 -9.29 -10.44
C THR A 123 13.46 -10.48 -9.63
N GLY A 124 13.67 -11.68 -10.16
CA GLY A 124 13.15 -12.91 -9.56
C GLY A 124 11.67 -13.17 -9.91
N GLU A 125 11.16 -14.31 -9.45
CA GLU A 125 9.77 -14.69 -9.63
C GLU A 125 8.90 -14.01 -8.58
N ALA A 126 7.98 -13.16 -9.05
CA ALA A 126 7.07 -12.43 -8.19
C ALA A 126 6.21 -13.39 -7.36
N ARG A 127 6.10 -13.11 -6.06
CA ARG A 127 5.29 -13.89 -5.13
C ARG A 127 4.20 -13.04 -4.50
N PRO A 128 3.07 -13.65 -4.11
CA PRO A 128 2.08 -12.98 -3.29
C PRO A 128 2.73 -12.48 -2.00
N ALA A 129 2.63 -11.17 -1.77
CA ALA A 129 3.01 -10.55 -0.51
C ALA A 129 1.73 -10.27 0.28
N THR A 130 1.76 -10.47 1.61
CA THR A 130 0.62 -10.10 2.44
C THR A 130 0.36 -8.59 2.37
N PRO A 131 -0.86 -8.12 2.69
CA PRO A 131 -1.16 -6.69 2.72
C PRO A 131 -0.20 -5.89 3.62
N ASP A 132 0.22 -6.48 4.75
CA ASP A 132 1.15 -5.84 5.68
C ASP A 132 2.56 -5.70 5.10
N VAL A 133 3.06 -6.74 4.42
CA VAL A 133 4.35 -6.68 3.70
C VAL A 133 4.30 -5.62 2.61
N THR A 134 3.22 -5.62 1.82
CA THR A 134 3.01 -4.64 0.75
C THR A 134 2.99 -3.22 1.30
N HIS A 135 2.24 -2.99 2.37
CA HIS A 135 2.15 -1.68 3.02
C HIS A 135 3.48 -1.24 3.64
N ALA A 136 4.18 -2.14 4.34
CA ALA A 136 5.46 -1.83 4.97
C ALA A 136 6.52 -1.42 3.94
N LEU A 137 6.62 -2.15 2.83
CA LEU A 137 7.58 -1.86 1.77
C LEU A 137 7.23 -0.60 0.98
N LEU A 138 5.95 -0.36 0.67
CA LEU A 138 5.51 0.91 0.04
C LEU A 138 5.86 2.12 0.91
N ARG A 139 5.61 2.04 2.22
CA ARG A 139 5.96 3.12 3.16
C ARG A 139 7.47 3.30 3.25
N ALA A 140 8.24 2.22 3.23
CA ALA A 140 9.70 2.30 3.23
C ALA A 140 10.23 2.98 1.95
N THR A 141 9.68 2.64 0.78
CA THR A 141 10.03 3.29 -0.48
C THR A 141 9.70 4.78 -0.47
N GLN A 142 8.49 5.16 -0.06
CA GLN A 142 8.07 6.58 0.01
C GLN A 142 8.99 7.39 0.92
N GLU A 143 9.28 6.86 2.12
CA GLU A 143 10.16 7.52 3.08
C GLU A 143 11.60 7.63 2.56
N ALA A 144 12.13 6.59 1.91
CA ALA A 144 13.44 6.62 1.28
C ALA A 144 13.54 7.67 0.16
N LEU A 145 12.52 7.75 -0.72
CA LEU A 145 12.46 8.75 -1.79
C LEU A 145 12.31 10.18 -1.26
N ALA A 146 11.50 10.38 -0.21
CA ALA A 146 11.35 11.67 0.45
C ALA A 146 12.67 12.11 1.11
N ASN A 147 13.38 11.18 1.77
CA ASN A 147 14.69 11.45 2.34
C ASN A 147 15.74 11.77 1.27
N ALA A 148 15.74 11.06 0.14
CA ALA A 148 16.61 11.38 -0.99
C ALA A 148 16.32 12.79 -1.54
N ALA A 149 15.05 13.15 -1.74
CA ALA A 149 14.66 14.48 -2.22
C ALA A 149 15.08 15.60 -1.25
N LYS A 150 14.99 15.33 0.06
CA LYS A 150 15.34 16.29 1.12
C LYS A 150 16.86 16.44 1.31
N HIS A 151 17.60 15.34 1.29
CA HIS A 151 19.00 15.29 1.70
C HIS A 151 20.00 15.26 0.53
N ALA A 152 19.56 14.86 -0.66
CA ALA A 152 20.36 14.83 -1.88
C ALA A 152 19.56 15.44 -3.05
N PRO A 153 19.20 16.73 -2.98
CA PRO A 153 18.43 17.38 -4.04
C PRO A 153 19.17 17.31 -5.38
N GLY A 154 18.43 16.94 -6.43
CA GLY A 154 18.98 16.74 -7.77
C GLY A 154 19.73 15.42 -7.99
N ALA A 155 19.86 14.57 -6.97
CA ALA A 155 20.41 13.22 -7.15
C ALA A 155 19.49 12.36 -8.02
N THR A 156 20.09 11.48 -8.83
CA THR A 156 19.32 10.43 -9.48
C THR A 156 18.88 9.42 -8.43
N ARG A 157 17.66 8.90 -8.57
CA ARG A 157 17.03 7.94 -7.64
C ARG A 157 16.72 6.67 -8.41
N ARG A 158 16.64 5.51 -7.73
CA ARG A 158 16.22 4.23 -8.32
C ARG A 158 15.56 3.35 -7.26
N ILE A 159 14.61 2.53 -7.70
CA ILE A 159 13.96 1.49 -6.90
C ILE A 159 14.24 0.13 -7.53
N ASP A 160 14.76 -0.79 -6.73
CA ASP A 160 15.03 -2.17 -7.12
C ASP A 160 14.28 -3.12 -6.19
N LEU A 161 13.48 -4.03 -6.76
CA LEU A 161 12.76 -5.08 -6.06
C LEU A 161 13.30 -6.44 -6.49
N GLY A 162 13.62 -7.31 -5.54
CA GLY A 162 14.11 -8.66 -5.77
C GLY A 162 13.32 -9.68 -4.97
N TYR A 163 12.92 -10.77 -5.64
CA TYR A 163 12.33 -11.94 -4.99
C TYR A 163 13.36 -13.08 -4.97
N THR A 164 13.70 -13.57 -3.77
CA THR A 164 14.51 -14.78 -3.56
C THR A 164 13.63 -15.89 -3.00
N ALA A 165 14.16 -17.13 -2.99
CA ALA A 165 13.50 -18.32 -2.45
C ALA A 165 12.90 -18.12 -1.05
N ASP A 166 13.51 -17.28 -0.23
CA ASP A 166 13.26 -17.11 1.20
C ASP A 166 12.90 -15.69 1.63
N ALA A 167 12.91 -14.70 0.71
CA ALA A 167 12.71 -13.30 1.08
C ALA A 167 12.31 -12.39 -0.09
N VAL A 168 11.73 -11.26 0.28
CA VAL A 168 11.61 -10.07 -0.58
C VAL A 168 12.66 -9.05 -0.16
N HIS A 169 13.38 -8.53 -1.15
CA HIS A 169 14.41 -7.52 -0.99
C HIS A 169 14.00 -6.25 -1.74
N LEU A 170 13.97 -5.12 -1.04
CA LEU A 170 13.74 -3.80 -1.61
C LEU A 170 14.98 -2.94 -1.38
N VAL A 171 15.48 -2.33 -2.45
CA VAL A 171 16.57 -1.37 -2.38
C VAL A 171 16.13 -0.07 -3.03
N VAL A 172 16.27 1.04 -2.32
CA VAL A 172 16.08 2.38 -2.86
C VAL A 172 17.41 3.11 -2.78
N THR A 173 17.93 3.53 -3.93
CA THR A 173 19.22 4.21 -4.02
C THR A 173 19.07 5.64 -4.52
N ASN A 174 19.97 6.53 -4.08
CA ASN A 174 20.18 7.82 -4.71
C ASN A 174 21.67 8.08 -4.90
N SER A 175 22.04 8.80 -5.97
CA SER A 175 23.42 9.26 -6.21
C SER A 175 23.84 10.34 -5.21
N ALA A 176 25.11 10.76 -5.28
CA ALA A 176 25.56 11.99 -4.63
C ALA A 176 24.68 13.19 -5.06
N ALA A 177 24.55 14.18 -4.17
CA ALA A 177 23.83 15.41 -4.46
C ALA A 177 24.49 16.16 -5.64
N ALA A 178 23.68 16.72 -6.54
CA ALA A 178 24.19 17.44 -7.71
C ALA A 178 24.87 18.78 -7.34
N THR A 179 24.52 19.35 -6.19
CA THR A 179 25.20 20.49 -5.59
C THR A 179 25.96 20.00 -4.37
N GLY A 180 27.13 20.58 -4.06
CA GLY A 180 28.08 20.18 -3.01
C GLY A 180 27.58 20.16 -1.56
N HIS A 181 26.31 19.85 -1.32
CA HIS A 181 25.78 19.33 -0.08
C HIS A 181 26.50 18.03 0.26
N THR A 182 27.54 18.14 1.09
CA THR A 182 28.01 17.03 1.89
C THR A 182 26.93 16.78 2.93
N PRO A 183 26.28 15.60 2.96
CA PRO A 183 25.38 15.28 4.06
C PRO A 183 26.21 15.42 5.33
N ALA A 184 25.79 16.27 6.26
CA ALA A 184 26.40 16.29 7.58
C ALA A 184 26.34 14.85 8.11
N ASP A 185 27.44 14.40 8.71
CA ASP A 185 27.70 13.07 9.26
C ASP A 185 26.70 12.59 10.33
N ARG A 186 25.56 13.27 10.45
CA ARG A 186 24.38 12.85 11.18
C ARG A 186 23.71 11.78 10.33
N GLY A 187 24.20 10.55 10.49
CA GLY A 187 23.64 9.36 9.89
C GLY A 187 22.11 9.40 9.92
N TRP A 188 21.52 8.77 8.92
CA TRP A 188 20.11 8.43 8.80
C TRP A 188 19.58 7.89 10.17
N THR A 189 19.21 8.80 11.07
CA THR A 189 18.77 8.59 12.47
C THR A 189 17.48 9.36 12.76
N GLY A 190 16.82 9.85 11.71
CA GLY A 190 15.52 10.51 11.81
C GLY A 190 14.41 9.54 12.21
N LEU A 191 13.36 10.11 12.80
CA LEU A 191 12.12 9.42 13.20
C LEU A 191 11.56 8.49 12.11
N GLY A 192 11.72 8.86 10.84
CA GLY A 192 11.28 8.05 9.69
C GLY A 192 11.97 6.68 9.59
N LEU A 193 13.27 6.60 9.88
CA LEU A 193 14.02 5.34 9.83
C LEU A 193 13.76 4.43 11.00
N THR A 194 13.58 5.02 12.18
CA THR A 194 13.14 4.29 13.36
C THR A 194 11.77 3.67 13.09
N ALA A 195 10.81 4.45 12.58
CA ALA A 195 9.48 3.96 12.23
C ALA A 195 9.51 2.90 11.10
N MET A 196 10.41 3.03 10.11
CA MET A 196 10.62 2.00 9.10
C MET A 196 11.16 0.70 9.70
N ARG A 197 12.18 0.78 10.56
CA ARG A 197 12.77 -0.38 11.24
C ARG A 197 11.75 -1.08 12.12
N GLU A 198 11.02 -0.34 12.95
CA GLU A 198 9.99 -0.90 13.82
C GLU A 198 8.91 -1.63 13.01
N ARG A 199 8.40 -1.00 11.95
CA ARG A 199 7.36 -1.59 11.10
C ARG A 199 7.84 -2.87 10.41
N ILE A 200 9.06 -2.87 9.89
CA ILE A 200 9.61 -4.03 9.17
C ILE A 200 10.04 -5.14 10.14
N ALA A 201 10.50 -4.79 11.35
CA ALA A 201 10.85 -5.76 12.40
C ALA A 201 9.64 -6.57 12.88
N VAL A 202 8.45 -5.98 12.95
CA VAL A 202 7.19 -6.69 13.26
C VAL A 202 6.92 -7.83 12.26
N LEU A 203 7.40 -7.68 11.02
CA LEU A 203 7.27 -8.67 9.94
C LEU A 203 8.46 -9.65 9.90
N GLY A 204 9.32 -9.67 10.92
CA GLY A 204 10.55 -10.46 10.94
C GLY A 204 11.64 -9.98 9.97
N GLY A 205 11.45 -8.79 9.39
CA GLY A 205 12.37 -8.20 8.43
C GLY A 205 13.44 -7.31 9.06
N THR A 206 14.32 -6.80 8.21
CA THR A 206 15.42 -5.90 8.57
C THR A 206 15.49 -4.71 7.63
N VAL A 207 15.88 -3.54 8.16
CA VAL A 207 16.15 -2.33 7.35
C VAL A 207 17.52 -1.76 7.69
N ARG A 208 18.30 -1.48 6.66
CA ARG A 208 19.58 -0.77 6.75
C ARG A 208 19.57 0.46 5.85
N ALA A 209 20.22 1.52 6.30
CA ALA A 209 20.58 2.66 5.46
C ALA A 209 22.10 2.79 5.49
N CYS A 210 22.73 2.87 4.32
CA CYS A 210 24.18 2.94 4.20
C CYS A 210 24.62 3.80 3.00
N PRO A 211 25.80 4.43 3.07
CA PRO A 211 26.38 5.12 1.92
C PRO A 211 26.76 4.12 0.81
N THR A 212 26.72 4.57 -0.43
CA THR A 212 27.17 3.81 -1.61
C THR A 212 28.58 4.25 -2.04
N ASP A 213 29.29 3.37 -2.75
CA ASP A 213 30.64 3.67 -3.29
C ASP A 213 30.64 4.87 -4.26
N SER A 214 29.49 5.15 -4.88
CA SER A 214 29.26 6.30 -5.76
C SER A 214 29.00 7.62 -5.01
N GLY A 215 29.17 7.66 -3.69
CA GLY A 215 28.94 8.85 -2.85
C GLY A 215 27.46 9.14 -2.58
N GLY A 216 26.59 8.18 -2.86
CA GLY A 216 25.15 8.23 -2.64
C GLY A 216 24.73 7.50 -1.36
N TRP A 217 23.43 7.18 -1.26
CA TRP A 217 22.87 6.40 -0.16
C TRP A 217 21.94 5.30 -0.69
N ALA A 218 21.88 4.19 0.04
CA ALA A 218 20.99 3.09 -0.17
C ALA A 218 20.17 2.81 1.09
N VAL A 219 18.86 2.60 0.91
CA VAL A 219 17.98 2.02 1.92
C VAL A 219 17.63 0.62 1.47
N GLU A 220 18.01 -0.36 2.27
CA GLU A 220 17.83 -1.78 2.01
C GLU A 220 16.84 -2.35 3.03
N ALA A 221 15.74 -2.91 2.54
CA ALA A 221 14.77 -3.64 3.34
C ALA A 221 14.72 -5.10 2.89
N ARG A 222 14.72 -6.03 3.84
CA ARG A 222 14.52 -7.46 3.59
C ARG A 222 13.41 -7.97 4.49
N ILE A 223 12.45 -8.69 3.93
CA ILE A 223 11.39 -9.37 4.69
C ILE A 223 11.40 -10.85 4.31
N PRO A 224 11.57 -11.77 5.27
CA PRO A 224 11.45 -13.21 5.01
C PRO A 224 10.08 -13.57 4.44
N GLY A 225 10.07 -14.52 3.49
CA GLY A 225 8.88 -15.02 2.79
C GLY A 225 8.18 -16.16 3.50
#